data_AF-A0A7C4IA33-F1
#
_entry.id   AF-A0A7C4IA33-F1
#
_cell.length_a   1.000
_cell.length_b   1.000
_cell.length_c   1.000
_cell.angle_alpha   90.00
_cell.angle_beta   90.00
_cell.angle_gamma   90.00
#
_symmetry.space_group_name_H-M   'P 1'
#
loop_
_entity.id
_entity.type
_entity.pdbx_description
1 polymer ?
#
loop_
_entity_poly.entity_id
_entity_poly.type
_entity_poly.pdbx_seq_one_letter_code
_entity_poly.pdbx_strand_id
1 'polypeptide(L)'
;MRDAASRVIEHPTRDLAFIVIGDADAAQALARHWRPAPLVPEDDAAGSDIFVVAGYPYAQTRRADAVVYARPVVLFTRARSAGAEELRVAYARTARRLDGIDIHAPPLDGVSGATCWAVSAAGDDREACILRPAGVQVAFTHSREIRAEALAAARELFERLRFV
;
A
#
# COMPACT_ATOMS: atom_id res chain seq x y z
N MET A 1 -18.76 -20.07 12.39
CA MET A 1 -18.27 -18.69 12.56
C MET A 1 -17.76 -18.45 14.00
N ARG A 2 -16.96 -19.39 14.53
CA ARG A 2 -16.24 -19.31 15.80
C ARG A 2 -14.78 -19.59 15.43
N ASP A 3 -13.83 -18.81 15.93
CA ASP A 3 -12.38 -18.74 15.60
C ASP A 3 -11.90 -17.72 14.55
N ALA A 4 -12.65 -16.64 14.28
CA ALA A 4 -12.09 -15.50 13.53
C ALA A 4 -11.15 -14.61 14.36
N ALA A 5 -11.34 -14.59 15.69
CA ALA A 5 -10.68 -13.62 16.58
C ALA A 5 -9.17 -13.84 16.77
N SER A 6 -8.64 -15.04 16.55
CA SER A 6 -7.19 -15.31 16.68
C SER A 6 -6.37 -14.92 15.44
N ARG A 7 -7.04 -14.54 14.35
CA ARG A 7 -6.39 -14.31 13.05
C ARG A 7 -6.22 -12.85 12.70
N VAL A 8 -6.76 -11.92 13.49
CA VAL A 8 -6.67 -10.49 13.22
C VAL A 8 -6.04 -9.78 14.42
N ILE A 9 -4.98 -9.02 14.17
CA ILE A 9 -4.30 -8.19 15.16
C ILE A 9 -4.48 -6.73 14.73
N GLU A 10 -5.37 -6.03 15.40
CA GLU A 10 -5.68 -4.62 15.12
C GLU A 10 -4.78 -3.70 15.95
N HIS A 11 -4.40 -2.56 15.35
CA HIS A 11 -3.75 -1.47 16.06
C HIS A 11 -4.80 -0.70 16.88
N PRO A 12 -4.53 -0.35 18.16
CA PRO A 12 -5.56 0.23 19.04
C PRO A 12 -6.07 1.62 18.60
N THR A 13 -5.24 2.39 17.91
CA THR A 13 -5.53 3.80 17.58
C THR A 13 -5.30 4.17 16.11
N ARG A 14 -4.80 3.23 15.30
CA ARG A 14 -4.48 3.46 13.89
C ARG A 14 -5.36 2.55 13.05
N ASP A 15 -5.67 2.99 11.84
CA ASP A 15 -6.44 2.22 10.87
C ASP A 15 -5.56 1.15 10.19
N LEU A 16 -5.06 0.21 11.01
CA LEU A 16 -4.18 -0.88 10.60
C LEU A 16 -4.58 -2.18 11.29
N ALA A 17 -4.50 -3.27 10.54
CA ALA A 17 -4.66 -4.61 11.06
C ALA A 17 -3.74 -5.59 10.30
N PHE A 18 -3.23 -6.58 11.02
CA PHE A 18 -2.65 -7.77 10.40
C PHE A 18 -3.64 -8.91 10.40
N ILE A 19 -3.64 -9.66 9.31
CA ILE A 19 -4.48 -10.82 9.14
C ILE A 19 -3.58 -12.03 8.87
N VAL A 20 -3.70 -13.06 9.70
CA VAL A 20 -3.08 -14.36 9.48
C VAL A 20 -3.89 -15.07 8.39
N ILE A 21 -3.30 -15.18 7.20
CA ILE A 21 -3.97 -15.76 6.04
C ILE A 21 -3.75 -17.28 6.00
N GLY A 22 -4.84 -18.00 6.23
CA GLY A 22 -4.94 -19.44 5.95
C GLY A 22 -4.07 -20.33 6.83
N ASP A 23 -3.87 -21.55 6.36
CA ASP A 23 -3.00 -22.58 6.92
C ASP A 23 -1.80 -22.83 6.00
N ALA A 24 -1.03 -23.89 6.24
CA ALA A 24 0.16 -24.22 5.45
C ALA A 24 -0.14 -24.38 3.94
N ASP A 25 -1.30 -24.94 3.59
CA ASP A 25 -1.70 -25.15 2.20
C ASP A 25 -2.03 -23.82 1.51
N ALA A 26 -2.78 -22.95 2.20
CA ALA A 26 -3.06 -21.61 1.72
C ALA A 26 -1.78 -20.78 1.55
N ALA A 27 -0.86 -20.86 2.52
CA ALA A 27 0.44 -20.20 2.45
C ALA A 27 1.26 -20.70 1.24
N GLN A 28 1.28 -22.00 0.99
CA GLN A 28 1.98 -22.58 -0.15
C GLN A 28 1.35 -22.16 -1.49
N ALA A 29 0.01 -22.10 -1.58
CA ALA A 29 -0.69 -21.63 -2.76
C ALA A 29 -0.40 -20.14 -3.03
N LEU A 30 -0.41 -19.30 -2.00
CA LEU A 30 -0.05 -17.87 -2.12
C LEU A 30 1.39 -17.69 -2.59
N ALA A 31 2.34 -18.43 -2.00
CA ALA A 31 3.76 -18.34 -2.35
C ALA A 31 4.07 -18.68 -3.82
N ARG A 32 3.18 -19.40 -4.53
CA ARG A 32 3.31 -19.68 -5.97
C ARG A 32 3.05 -18.45 -6.85
N HIS A 33 2.22 -17.52 -6.37
CA HIS A 33 1.74 -16.38 -7.16
C HIS A 33 2.14 -15.03 -6.57
N TRP A 34 2.51 -15.01 -5.29
CA TRP A 34 2.84 -13.82 -4.53
C TRP A 34 4.21 -13.99 -3.89
N ARG A 35 5.08 -13.00 -4.08
CA ARG A 35 6.34 -12.91 -3.35
C ARG A 35 6.12 -12.03 -2.13
N PRO A 36 6.42 -12.51 -0.91
CA PRO A 36 6.36 -11.66 0.26
C PRO A 36 7.39 -10.54 0.10
N ALA A 37 6.96 -9.31 0.43
CA ALA A 37 7.87 -8.19 0.55
C ALA A 37 8.25 -8.00 2.01
N PRO A 38 9.52 -7.68 2.31
CA PRO A 38 9.92 -7.37 3.68
C PRO A 38 9.19 -6.11 4.16
N LEU A 39 8.35 -6.25 5.18
CA LEU A 39 7.63 -5.16 5.84
C LEU A 39 8.46 -4.55 6.98
N VAL A 40 9.79 -4.45 6.81
CA VAL A 40 10.63 -3.89 7.87
C VAL A 40 10.35 -2.39 7.96
N PRO A 41 9.87 -1.87 9.10
CA PRO A 41 9.71 -0.44 9.30
C PRO A 41 11.09 0.20 9.47
N GLU A 42 11.80 0.45 8.37
CA GLU A 42 13.04 1.22 8.39
C GLU A 42 12.71 2.71 8.58
N ASP A 43 13.47 3.40 9.44
CA ASP A 43 13.27 4.84 9.70
C ASP A 43 13.56 5.72 8.45
N ASP A 44 14.16 5.12 7.41
CA ASP A 44 14.65 5.79 6.20
C ASP A 44 13.55 6.21 5.21
N ALA A 45 12.28 5.83 5.42
CA ALA A 45 11.18 6.32 4.58
C ALA A 45 11.06 7.86 4.63
N ALA A 46 11.53 8.50 5.70
CA ALA A 46 11.53 9.96 5.88
C ALA A 46 12.42 10.71 4.88
N GLY A 47 13.34 10.04 4.18
CA GLY A 47 14.23 10.65 3.19
C GLY A 47 13.74 10.57 1.74
N SER A 48 12.62 9.89 1.47
CA SER A 48 12.13 9.68 0.12
C SER A 48 11.19 10.81 -0.32
N ASP A 49 11.45 11.41 -1.47
CA ASP A 49 10.55 12.39 -2.08
C ASP A 49 9.50 11.75 -3.00
N ILE A 50 9.78 10.54 -3.50
CA ILE A 50 8.95 9.85 -4.49
C ILE A 50 8.33 8.61 -3.83
N PHE A 51 7.04 8.42 -4.10
CA PHE A 51 6.28 7.28 -3.62
C PHE A 51 5.52 6.62 -4.76
N VAL A 52 5.32 5.31 -4.62
CA VAL A 52 4.44 4.52 -5.48
C VAL A 52 3.28 4.00 -4.65
N VAL A 53 2.06 4.21 -5.14
CA VAL A 53 0.86 3.57 -4.58
C VAL A 53 0.25 2.71 -5.67
N ALA A 54 0.06 1.43 -5.39
CA ALA A 54 -0.56 0.48 -6.30
C ALA A 54 -1.73 -0.21 -5.62
N GLY A 55 -2.89 -0.22 -6.28
CA GLY A 55 -4.09 -0.84 -5.74
C GLY A 55 -5.13 -1.10 -6.82
N TYR A 56 -6.27 -1.65 -6.41
CA TYR A 56 -7.34 -2.07 -7.31
C TYR A 56 -8.61 -1.27 -7.01
N PRO A 57 -8.83 -0.14 -7.69
CA PRO A 57 -10.01 0.67 -7.44
C PRO A 57 -11.28 -0.11 -7.77
N TYR A 58 -12.32 0.10 -6.98
CA TYR A 58 -13.64 -0.47 -7.21
C TYR A 58 -14.20 -0.08 -8.58
N ALA A 59 -13.98 1.17 -8.99
CA ALA A 59 -14.38 1.67 -10.32
C ALA A 59 -13.73 0.91 -11.49
N GLN A 60 -12.66 0.15 -11.25
CA GLN A 60 -11.96 -0.69 -12.22
C GLN A 60 -12.08 -2.19 -11.91
N THR A 61 -12.99 -2.55 -11.02
CA THR A 61 -13.24 -3.93 -10.59
C THR A 61 -14.63 -4.36 -11.03
N ARG A 62 -14.73 -5.58 -11.56
CA ARG A 62 -15.98 -6.21 -11.98
C ARG A 62 -16.01 -7.65 -11.47
N ARG A 63 -17.12 -8.04 -10.88
CA ARG A 63 -17.41 -9.45 -10.59
C ARG A 63 -18.26 -10.05 -11.71
N ALA A 64 -17.88 -11.22 -12.19
CA ALA A 64 -18.70 -12.05 -13.06
C ALA A 64 -18.64 -13.49 -12.53
N ASP A 65 -19.81 -14.03 -12.17
CA ASP A 65 -19.93 -15.32 -11.50
C ASP A 65 -19.07 -15.41 -10.21
N ALA A 66 -18.21 -16.43 -10.14
CA ALA A 66 -17.26 -16.66 -9.07
C ALA A 66 -15.92 -15.93 -9.26
N VAL A 67 -15.77 -15.14 -10.34
CA VAL A 67 -14.51 -14.50 -10.71
C VAL A 67 -14.56 -12.99 -10.48
N VAL A 68 -13.51 -12.45 -9.87
CA VAL A 68 -13.29 -11.00 -9.74
C VAL A 68 -12.21 -10.59 -10.74
N TYR A 69 -12.58 -9.71 -11.66
CA TYR A 69 -11.68 -9.05 -12.60
C TYR A 69 -11.36 -7.67 -12.06
N ALA A 70 -10.10 -7.39 -11.80
CA ALA A 70 -9.66 -6.09 -11.30
C ALA A 70 -8.48 -5.58 -12.11
N ARG A 71 -8.52 -4.31 -12.49
CA ARG A 71 -7.38 -3.63 -13.11
C ARG A 71 -6.70 -2.74 -12.06
N PRO A 72 -5.36 -2.81 -11.93
CA PRO A 72 -4.67 -1.97 -10.97
C PRO A 72 -4.54 -0.54 -11.47
N VAL A 73 -4.51 0.40 -10.53
CA VAL A 73 -3.94 1.73 -10.73
C VAL A 73 -2.55 1.74 -10.09
N VAL A 74 -1.58 2.36 -10.77
CA VAL A 74 -0.23 2.60 -10.23
C VAL A 74 0.02 4.10 -10.31
N LEU A 75 0.28 4.70 -9.16
CA LEU A 75 0.48 6.14 -9.01
C LEU A 75 1.92 6.39 -8.57
N PHE A 76 2.68 7.08 -9.42
CA PHE A 76 3.96 7.67 -9.03
C PHE A 76 3.69 9.10 -8.58
N THR A 77 4.09 9.42 -7.36
CA THR A 77 3.73 10.70 -6.75
C THR A 77 4.82 11.20 -5.81
N ARG A 78 4.67 12.44 -5.34
CA ARG A 78 5.57 13.06 -4.38
C ARG A 78 4.99 13.09 -2.99
N ALA A 79 5.86 13.09 -1.98
CA ALA A 79 5.45 13.43 -0.62
C ALA A 79 4.85 14.84 -0.56
N ARG A 80 3.79 14.98 0.23
CA ARG A 80 3.34 16.24 0.82
C ARG A 80 3.81 16.34 2.27
N SER A 81 3.85 15.21 2.97
CA SER A 81 4.39 15.04 4.31
C SER A 81 4.85 13.59 4.43
N ALA A 82 6.08 13.35 4.90
CA ALA A 82 6.62 12.01 5.13
C ALA A 82 7.38 12.01 6.45
N GLY A 83 6.68 11.67 7.53
CA GLY A 83 7.24 11.55 8.87
C GLY A 83 6.98 10.18 9.47
N ALA A 84 7.56 9.93 10.64
CA ALA A 84 7.40 8.66 11.36
C ALA A 84 5.92 8.34 11.66
N GLU A 85 5.14 9.38 11.98
CA GLU A 85 3.74 9.29 12.43
C GLU A 85 2.71 9.41 11.30
N GLU A 86 3.09 10.05 10.20
CA GLU A 86 2.16 10.46 9.14
C GLU A 86 2.82 10.37 7.76
N LEU A 87 2.10 9.76 6.82
CA LEU A 87 2.45 9.77 5.41
C LEU A 87 1.31 10.36 4.58
N ARG A 88 1.59 11.48 3.89
CA ARG A 88 0.70 12.09 2.90
C ARG A 88 1.42 12.23 1.59
N VAL A 89 0.83 11.69 0.53
CA VAL A 89 1.37 11.80 -0.83
C VAL A 89 0.40 12.56 -1.71
N ALA A 90 0.93 13.29 -2.70
CA ALA A 90 0.10 14.05 -3.61
C ALA A 90 -0.79 13.12 -4.44
N TYR A 91 -1.99 13.58 -4.78
CA TYR A 91 -2.86 12.82 -5.68
C TYR A 91 -3.63 13.78 -6.57
N ALA A 92 -3.29 13.80 -7.85
CA ALA A 92 -4.05 14.50 -8.87
C ALA A 92 -4.80 13.48 -9.72
N ARG A 93 -6.09 13.73 -9.97
CA ARG A 93 -6.90 12.86 -10.82
C ARG A 93 -6.74 13.14 -12.30
N THR A 94 -6.23 14.30 -12.66
CA THR A 94 -6.11 14.71 -14.04
C THR A 94 -4.64 14.95 -14.34
N ALA A 95 -4.13 14.25 -15.34
CA ALA A 95 -2.81 14.47 -15.89
C ALA A 95 -2.97 14.85 -17.36
N ARG A 96 -2.31 15.93 -17.78
CA ARG A 96 -2.32 16.34 -19.19
C ARG A 96 -1.16 15.66 -19.91
N ARG A 97 -1.48 14.95 -20.98
CA ARG A 97 -0.51 14.35 -21.91
C ARG A 97 0.22 15.42 -22.70
N LEU A 98 1.31 15.04 -23.35
CA LEU A 98 2.10 15.90 -24.24
C LEU A 98 1.30 16.41 -25.45
N ASP A 99 0.26 15.69 -25.86
CA ASP A 99 -0.68 16.09 -26.93
C ASP A 99 -1.81 17.01 -26.46
N GLY A 100 -1.79 17.42 -25.18
CA GLY A 100 -2.78 18.32 -24.59
C GLY A 100 -4.06 17.64 -24.11
N ILE A 101 -4.20 16.31 -24.28
CA ILE A 101 -5.36 15.56 -23.81
C ILE A 101 -5.25 15.27 -22.32
N ASP A 102 -6.33 15.55 -21.58
CA ASP A 102 -6.45 15.18 -20.19
C ASP A 102 -6.74 13.68 -20.04
N ILE A 103 -5.89 12.99 -19.26
CA ILE A 103 -6.14 11.64 -18.77
C ILE A 103 -6.72 11.76 -17.36
N HIS A 104 -7.81 11.05 -17.10
CA HIS A 104 -8.42 10.97 -15.79
C HIS A 104 -8.12 9.63 -15.10
N ALA A 105 -7.53 9.71 -13.91
CA ALA A 105 -7.43 8.59 -12.98
C ALA A 105 -8.81 8.26 -12.38
N PRO A 106 -9.09 6.96 -12.11
CA PRO A 106 -10.33 6.56 -11.47
C PRO A 106 -10.46 7.15 -10.06
N PRO A 107 -11.67 7.21 -9.49
CA PRO A 107 -11.83 7.29 -8.04
C PRO A 107 -11.04 6.19 -7.34
N LEU A 108 -10.53 6.44 -6.12
CA LEU A 108 -9.72 5.46 -5.36
C LEU A 108 -10.54 4.68 -4.34
N ASP A 109 -11.87 4.70 -4.43
CA ASP A 109 -12.73 3.85 -3.60
C ASP A 109 -12.31 2.38 -3.73
N GLY A 110 -12.13 1.70 -2.61
CA GLY A 110 -11.67 0.30 -2.55
C GLY A 110 -10.14 0.11 -2.60
N VAL A 111 -9.35 1.19 -2.63
CA VAL A 111 -7.88 1.10 -2.58
C VAL A 111 -7.32 0.97 -1.16
N SER A 112 -8.15 1.18 -0.11
CA SER A 112 -7.74 1.09 1.29
C SER A 112 -7.02 -0.22 1.59
N GLY A 113 -5.91 -0.14 2.32
CA GLY A 113 -5.01 -1.26 2.56
C GLY A 113 -3.87 -1.39 1.55
N ALA A 114 -3.86 -0.62 0.45
CA ALA A 114 -2.75 -0.58 -0.49
C ALA A 114 -1.46 -0.07 0.18
N THR A 115 -0.34 -0.74 -0.07
CA THR A 115 0.97 -0.28 0.42
C THR A 115 1.42 0.96 -0.36
N CYS A 116 1.84 1.98 0.38
CA CYS A 116 2.62 3.11 -0.12
C CYS A 116 4.11 2.75 -0.05
N TRP A 117 4.78 2.75 -1.20
CA TRP A 117 6.19 2.39 -1.32
C TRP A 117 7.04 3.64 -1.47
N ALA A 118 8.02 3.84 -0.59
CA ALA A 118 9.08 4.82 -0.79
C ALA A 118 10.02 4.34 -1.91
N VAL A 119 10.46 5.27 -2.77
CA VAL A 119 11.40 5.01 -3.87
C VAL A 119 12.73 5.63 -3.53
N SER A 120 13.77 4.80 -3.40
CA SER A 120 15.15 5.26 -3.20
C SER A 120 16.06 4.77 -4.31
N ALA A 121 17.13 5.49 -4.61
CA ALA A 121 18.20 4.96 -5.47
C ALA A 121 18.85 3.72 -4.82
N ALA A 122 19.16 2.69 -5.61
CA ALA A 122 19.83 1.50 -5.08
C ALA A 122 21.34 1.71 -4.82
N GLY A 123 21.93 2.76 -5.40
CA GLY A 123 23.34 3.10 -5.26
C GLY A 123 24.31 2.21 -6.05
N ASP A 124 23.82 1.20 -6.79
CA ASP A 124 24.61 0.30 -7.63
C ASP A 124 24.08 0.31 -9.09
N ASP A 125 24.95 0.10 -10.07
CA ASP A 125 24.66 0.27 -11.51
C ASP A 125 23.67 -0.77 -12.07
N ARG A 126 23.34 -1.82 -11.30
CA ARG A 126 22.47 -2.93 -11.73
C ARG A 126 20.99 -2.75 -11.38
N GLU A 127 20.68 -1.97 -10.34
CA GLU A 127 19.31 -1.67 -9.94
C GLU A 127 19.13 -0.15 -9.85
N ALA A 128 18.29 0.43 -10.70
CA ALA A 128 18.11 1.88 -10.70
C ALA A 128 17.41 2.37 -9.42
N CYS A 129 16.49 1.57 -8.86
CA CYS A 129 15.63 1.96 -7.74
C CYS A 129 15.29 0.77 -6.83
N ILE A 130 15.14 1.04 -5.53
CA ILE A 130 14.61 0.12 -4.52
C ILE A 130 13.25 0.65 -4.06
N LEU A 131 12.27 -0.25 -3.93
CA LEU A 131 10.98 0.02 -3.32
C LEU A 131 10.96 -0.48 -1.88
N ARG A 132 10.63 0.40 -0.93
CA ARG A 132 10.49 0.04 0.49
C ARG A 132 9.07 0.34 0.98
N PRO A 133 8.41 -0.56 1.73
CA PRO A 133 7.12 -0.25 2.35
C PRO A 133 7.27 0.92 3.32
N ALA A 134 6.54 2.01 3.08
CA ALA A 134 6.58 3.20 3.93
C ALA A 134 5.29 3.38 4.75
N GLY A 135 4.16 2.96 4.19
CA GLY A 135 2.86 3.10 4.84
C GLY A 135 1.78 2.26 4.19
N VAL A 136 0.59 2.29 4.77
CA VAL A 136 -0.62 1.66 4.24
C VAL A 136 -1.66 2.74 4.01
N GLN A 137 -2.23 2.80 2.81
CA GLN A 137 -3.23 3.78 2.44
C GLN A 137 -4.52 3.55 3.24
N VAL A 138 -5.00 4.60 3.90
CA VAL A 138 -6.20 4.56 4.75
C VAL A 138 -7.28 5.54 4.30
N ALA A 139 -6.88 6.68 3.73
CA ALA A 139 -7.83 7.67 3.23
C ALA A 139 -7.29 8.40 1.99
N PHE A 140 -8.16 9.11 1.29
CA PHE A 140 -7.78 10.01 0.21
C PHE A 140 -8.74 11.20 0.15
N THR A 141 -8.26 12.31 -0.40
CA THR A 141 -9.07 13.43 -0.85
C THR A 141 -8.83 13.58 -2.34
N HIS A 142 -9.90 13.43 -3.13
CA HIS A 142 -9.82 13.49 -4.59
C HIS A 142 -9.13 14.77 -5.06
N SER A 143 -8.19 14.60 -6.00
CA SER A 143 -7.43 15.70 -6.60
C SER A 143 -6.59 16.52 -5.61
N ARG A 144 -6.32 15.98 -4.41
CA ARG A 144 -5.46 16.61 -3.41
C ARG A 144 -4.36 15.67 -2.93
N GLU A 145 -4.74 14.62 -2.20
CA GLU A 145 -3.79 13.78 -1.48
C GLU A 145 -4.33 12.38 -1.17
N ILE A 146 -3.41 11.46 -0.94
CA ILE A 146 -3.64 10.17 -0.30
C ILE A 146 -3.00 10.25 1.08
N ARG A 147 -3.70 9.76 2.11
CA ARG A 147 -3.20 9.60 3.47
C ARG A 147 -2.95 8.13 3.75
N ALA A 148 -1.79 7.85 4.33
CA ALA A 148 -1.38 6.53 4.77
C ALA A 148 -0.93 6.56 6.23
N GLU A 149 -1.19 5.46 6.92
CA GLU A 149 -0.55 5.20 8.22
C GLU A 149 0.88 4.77 7.95
N ALA A 150 1.84 5.49 8.53
CA ALA A 150 3.25 5.19 8.40
C ALA A 150 3.57 3.88 9.16
N LEU A 151 4.27 2.95 8.50
CA LEU A 151 4.61 1.66 9.11
C LEU A 151 5.57 1.82 10.30
N ALA A 152 6.41 2.87 10.28
CA ALA A 152 7.31 3.22 11.37
C ALA A 152 6.57 3.43 12.70
N ALA A 153 5.41 4.08 12.69
CA ALA A 153 4.63 4.30 13.90
C ALA A 153 3.69 3.13 14.28
N ALA A 154 3.75 2.02 13.55
CA ALA A 154 3.04 0.78 13.85
C ALA A 154 3.99 -0.36 14.28
N ARG A 155 5.24 -0.04 14.68
CA ARG A 155 6.27 -1.00 15.10
C ARG A 155 5.77 -2.01 16.14
N GLU A 156 5.00 -1.57 17.14
CA GLU A 156 4.43 -2.42 18.18
C GLU A 156 3.56 -3.56 17.61
N LEU A 157 2.88 -3.30 16.49
CA LEU A 157 2.02 -4.27 15.83
C LEU A 157 2.84 -5.42 15.23
N PHE A 158 4.03 -5.11 14.70
CA PHE A 158 4.97 -6.10 14.19
C PHE A 158 5.63 -6.93 15.28
N GLU A 159 5.84 -6.36 16.47
CA GLU A 159 6.34 -7.12 17.62
C GLU A 159 5.32 -8.16 18.06
N ARG A 160 4.03 -7.81 18.08
CA ARG A 160 2.94 -8.74 18.39
C ARG A 160 2.85 -9.91 17.42
N LEU A 161 3.18 -9.70 16.14
CA LEU A 161 3.25 -10.77 15.14
C LEU A 161 4.34 -11.81 15.43
N ARG A 162 5.41 -11.47 16.15
CA ARG A 162 6.49 -12.44 16.48
C ARG A 162 6.05 -13.51 17.49
N PHE A 163 4.92 -13.30 18.15
CA PHE A 163 4.39 -14.19 19.18
C PHE A 163 3.17 -15.01 18.73
N VAL A 164 2.81 -14.92 17.44
CA VAL A 164 1.72 -15.69 16.80
C VAL A 164 2.32 -16.69 15.83
#